data_AF-A0A090SUC9-F1
#
_entry.id   AF-A0A090SUC9-F1
#
_cell.length_a   1.000
_cell.length_b   1.000
_cell.length_c   1.000
_cell.angle_alpha   90.00
_cell.angle_beta   90.00
_cell.angle_gamma   90.00
#
_symmetry.space_group_name_H-M   'P 1'
#
loop_
_entity.id
_entity.type
_entity.pdbx_description
1 polymer ?
#
loop_
_entity_poly.entity_id
_entity_poly.type
_entity_poly.pdbx_seq_one_letter_code
_entity_poly.pdbx_strand_id
1 'polypeptide(L)'
;MALEDGTIVTADTISTLEEPDKSKIEAIYANWLNANKHYERDWRNFELTACDWMLVADATHGGEPIAGSQKLDDILLYRSELRGYDLTKDNRPVRPEWYV
;
A
#
# COMPACT_ATOMS: atom_id res chain seq x y z
N MET A 1 -2.27 12.76 1.10
CA MET A 1 -2.05 14.21 1.40
C MET A 1 -2.76 14.53 2.71
N ALA A 2 -2.19 15.33 3.61
CA ALA A 2 -2.87 15.77 4.84
C ALA A 2 -3.20 17.26 4.76
N LEU A 3 -4.37 17.67 5.26
CA LEU A 3 -4.74 19.08 5.46
C LEU A 3 -4.08 19.66 6.72
N GLU A 4 -4.19 20.98 6.92
CA GLU A 4 -3.59 21.70 8.06
C GLU A 4 -4.07 21.19 9.43
N ASP A 5 -5.25 20.57 9.48
CA ASP A 5 -5.84 19.93 10.67
C ASP A 5 -5.39 18.47 10.87
N GLY A 6 -4.52 17.95 10.00
CA GLY A 6 -4.05 16.57 10.02
C GLY A 6 -4.98 15.56 9.32
N THR A 7 -6.11 16.01 8.75
CA THR A 7 -7.03 15.13 8.02
C THR A 7 -6.37 14.59 6.77
N ILE A 8 -6.33 13.25 6.64
CA ILE A 8 -5.84 12.60 5.42
C ILE A 8 -6.89 12.75 4.33
N VAL A 9 -6.50 13.43 3.25
CA VAL A 9 -7.32 13.57 2.04
C VAL A 9 -7.24 12.28 1.23
N THR A 10 -8.39 11.62 1.12
CA THR A 10 -8.66 10.47 0.27
C THR A 10 -9.81 10.79 -0.70
N ALA A 11 -10.04 9.92 -1.69
CA ALA A 11 -11.20 10.04 -2.57
C ALA A 11 -12.53 10.10 -1.78
N ASP A 12 -12.64 9.31 -0.70
CA ASP A 12 -13.83 9.31 0.17
C ASP A 12 -13.97 10.64 0.93
N THR A 13 -12.89 11.18 1.49
CA THR A 13 -12.92 12.49 2.18
C THR A 13 -13.43 13.58 1.24
N ILE A 14 -12.93 13.60 -0.01
CA ILE A 14 -13.30 14.57 -1.02
C ILE A 14 -14.78 14.45 -1.41
N SER A 15 -15.30 13.22 -1.47
CA SER A 15 -16.70 12.98 -1.81
C SER A 15 -17.68 13.67 -0.86
N THR A 16 -17.28 13.88 0.41
CA THR A 16 -18.09 14.47 1.48
C THR A 16 -18.05 16.00 1.56
N LEU A 17 -17.21 16.66 0.76
CA LEU A 17 -17.08 18.12 0.76
C LEU A 17 -18.20 18.82 -0.02
N GLU A 18 -18.55 20.04 0.39
CA GLU A 18 -19.47 20.92 -0.34
C GLU A 18 -18.73 21.79 -1.37
N GLU A 19 -19.42 22.22 -2.42
CA GLU A 19 -18.90 23.18 -3.42
C GLU A 19 -18.79 24.59 -2.82
N PRO A 20 -17.75 25.38 -3.15
CA PRO A 20 -16.76 25.20 -4.23
C PRO A 20 -15.42 24.58 -3.80
N ASP A 21 -15.25 24.27 -2.51
CA ASP A 21 -13.98 23.76 -1.97
C ASP A 21 -13.65 22.35 -2.49
N LYS A 22 -14.68 21.55 -2.80
CA LYS A 22 -14.55 20.22 -3.39
C LYS A 22 -13.73 20.21 -4.69
N SER A 23 -14.13 21.01 -5.68
CA SER A 23 -13.46 21.08 -7.00
C SER A 23 -11.98 21.46 -6.90
N LYS A 24 -11.63 22.36 -5.96
CA LYS A 24 -10.24 22.77 -5.73
C LYS A 24 -9.43 21.64 -5.10
N ILE A 25 -9.98 20.96 -4.10
CA ILE A 25 -9.31 19.86 -3.40
C ILE A 25 -9.15 18.64 -4.32
N GLU A 26 -10.13 18.36 -5.19
CA GLU A 26 -10.04 17.34 -6.25
C GLU A 26 -8.83 17.57 -7.16
N ALA A 27 -8.65 18.80 -7.65
CA ALA A 27 -7.53 19.13 -8.54
C ALA A 27 -6.17 18.98 -7.82
N ILE A 28 -6.08 19.42 -6.56
CA ILE A 28 -4.86 19.27 -5.75
C ILE A 28 -4.56 17.78 -5.50
N TYR A 29 -5.58 17.00 -5.16
CA TYR A 29 -5.44 15.56 -4.91
C TYR A 29 -5.03 14.80 -6.17
N ALA A 30 -5.63 15.10 -7.33
CA ALA A 30 -5.24 14.52 -8.61
C ALA A 30 -3.78 14.84 -8.98
N ASN A 31 -3.34 16.08 -8.76
CA ASN A 31 -1.94 16.47 -8.95
C ASN A 31 -1.00 15.72 -8.01
N TRP A 32 -1.40 15.58 -6.73
CA TRP A 32 -0.64 14.80 -5.75
C TRP A 32 -0.53 13.33 -6.16
N LEU A 33 -1.62 12.69 -6.59
CA LEU A 33 -1.62 11.30 -7.08
C LEU A 33 -0.65 11.13 -8.26
N ASN A 34 -0.70 12.05 -9.23
CA ASN A 34 0.18 11.99 -10.40
C ASN A 34 1.65 12.17 -10.01
N ALA A 35 1.94 13.14 -9.15
CA ALA A 35 3.29 13.38 -8.65
C ALA A 35 3.85 12.19 -7.85
N ASN A 36 3.02 11.47 -7.08
CA ASN A 36 3.45 10.38 -6.22
C ASN A 36 3.41 9.00 -6.86
N LYS A 37 2.82 8.87 -8.06
CA LYS A 37 2.68 7.58 -8.76
C LYS A 37 4.00 6.80 -8.89
N HIS A 38 5.10 7.49 -9.13
CA HIS A 38 6.41 6.84 -9.24
C HIS A 38 6.93 6.36 -7.89
N TYR A 39 6.85 7.16 -6.83
CA TYR A 39 7.22 6.76 -5.47
C TYR A 39 6.42 5.52 -5.01
N GLU A 40 5.13 5.47 -5.30
CA GLU A 40 4.26 4.35 -4.94
C GLU A 40 4.59 3.08 -5.72
N ARG A 41 4.92 3.22 -7.01
CA ARG A 41 5.41 2.10 -7.82
C ARG A 41 6.74 1.57 -7.28
N ASP A 42 7.66 2.46 -6.94
CA ASP A 42 8.99 2.11 -6.46
C ASP A 42 8.91 1.46 -5.07
N TRP A 43 8.04 1.99 -4.18
CA TRP A 43 7.71 1.35 -2.91
C TRP A 43 7.13 -0.05 -3.11
N ARG A 44 6.12 -0.21 -3.96
CA ARG A 44 5.50 -1.53 -4.23
C ARG A 44 6.54 -2.54 -4.72
N ASN A 45 7.42 -2.12 -5.63
CA ASN A 45 8.48 -2.99 -6.15
C ASN A 45 9.51 -3.34 -5.06
N PHE A 46 9.86 -2.39 -4.21
CA PHE A 46 10.71 -2.62 -3.04
C PHE A 46 10.08 -3.66 -2.10
N GLU A 47 8.81 -3.53 -1.76
CA GLU A 47 8.06 -4.50 -0.93
C GLU A 47 8.04 -5.90 -1.56
N LEU A 48 7.73 -6.00 -2.85
CA LEU A 48 7.74 -7.27 -3.57
C LEU A 48 9.13 -7.92 -3.49
N THR A 49 10.19 -7.14 -3.71
CA THR A 49 11.57 -7.65 -3.68
C THR A 49 11.96 -8.08 -2.26
N ALA A 50 11.55 -7.31 -1.25
CA ALA A 50 11.80 -7.62 0.16
C ALA A 50 11.14 -8.94 0.59
N CYS A 51 10.04 -9.35 -0.05
CA CYS A 51 9.36 -10.62 0.23
C CYS A 51 9.92 -11.82 -0.56
N ASP A 52 10.78 -11.62 -1.57
CA ASP A 52 11.16 -12.71 -2.48
C ASP A 52 11.96 -13.82 -1.79
N TRP A 53 12.81 -13.49 -0.81
CA TRP A 53 13.58 -14.48 -0.07
C TRP A 53 12.69 -15.44 0.74
N MET A 54 11.50 -15.00 1.15
CA MET A 54 10.54 -15.81 1.91
C MET A 54 9.86 -16.90 1.06
N LEU A 55 10.00 -16.83 -0.27
CA LEU A 55 9.42 -17.81 -1.19
C LEU A 55 10.36 -18.99 -1.47
N VAL A 56 11.61 -18.93 -0.98
CA VAL A 56 12.55 -20.04 -1.13
C VAL A 56 12.10 -21.18 -0.22
N ALA A 57 12.19 -22.42 -0.71
CA ALA A 57 11.65 -23.60 -0.02
C ALA A 57 12.25 -23.85 1.38
N ASP A 58 13.47 -23.37 1.63
CA ASP A 58 14.20 -23.47 2.89
C ASP A 58 14.19 -22.17 3.70
N ALA A 59 13.39 -21.18 3.31
CA ALA A 59 13.30 -19.91 4.01
C ALA A 59 12.78 -20.11 5.46
N THR A 60 13.42 -19.41 6.40
CA THR A 60 13.03 -19.42 7.82
C THR A 60 12.81 -18.01 8.33
N HIS A 61 11.85 -17.84 9.24
CA HIS A 61 11.59 -16.57 9.93
C HIS A 61 11.54 -16.79 11.43
N GLY A 62 12.43 -16.12 12.17
CA GLY A 62 12.57 -16.34 13.62
C GLY A 62 12.99 -17.76 13.98
N GLY A 63 13.71 -18.46 13.09
CA GLY A 63 14.15 -19.85 13.28
C GLY A 63 13.11 -20.91 12.88
N GLU A 64 11.91 -20.51 12.46
CA GLU A 64 10.85 -21.43 12.01
C GLU A 64 10.78 -21.48 10.47
N PRO A 65 10.58 -22.67 9.87
CA PRO A 65 10.32 -22.78 8.44
C PRO A 65 9.08 -21.98 8.01
N ILE A 66 9.22 -21.21 6.94
CA ILE A 66 8.09 -20.48 6.34
C ILE A 66 7.25 -21.44 5.49
N ALA A 67 7.89 -22.37 4.78
CA ALA A 67 7.22 -23.31 3.90
C ALA A 67 6.16 -24.14 4.63
N GLY A 68 4.94 -24.17 4.10
CA GLY A 68 3.80 -24.90 4.67
C GLY A 68 3.23 -24.30 5.96
N SER A 69 3.70 -23.13 6.37
CA SER A 69 3.15 -22.39 7.51
C SER A 69 2.19 -21.28 7.04
N GLN A 70 1.36 -20.78 7.97
CA GLN A 70 0.49 -19.61 7.73
C GLN A 70 1.29 -18.38 7.25
N LYS A 71 2.56 -18.24 7.65
CA LYS A 71 3.43 -17.14 7.23
C LYS A 71 3.63 -17.13 5.72
N LEU A 72 3.71 -18.29 5.07
CA LEU A 72 3.81 -18.34 3.60
C LEU A 72 2.52 -17.83 2.95
N ASP A 73 1.37 -18.27 3.45
CA ASP A 73 0.06 -17.86 2.93
C ASP A 73 -0.15 -16.35 3.09
N ASP A 74 0.22 -15.79 4.23
CA ASP A 74 0.17 -14.35 4.50
C ASP A 74 1.04 -13.55 3.51
N ILE A 75 2.25 -14.03 3.21
CA ILE A 75 3.16 -13.38 2.24
C ILE A 75 2.63 -13.50 0.82
N LEU A 76 2.05 -14.65 0.45
CA LEU A 76 1.45 -14.83 -0.86
C LEU A 76 0.25 -13.89 -1.06
N LEU A 77 -0.59 -13.75 -0.03
CA LEU A 77 -1.70 -12.81 -0.03
C LEU A 77 -1.20 -11.36 -0.14
N TYR A 78 -0.28 -10.94 0.73
CA TYR A 78 0.28 -9.59 0.71
C TYR A 78 0.92 -9.25 -0.64
N ARG A 79 1.66 -10.18 -1.25
CA ARG A 79 2.22 -10.00 -2.60
C ARG A 79 1.15 -9.90 -3.68
N SER A 80 0.05 -10.63 -3.56
CA SER A 80 -1.09 -10.51 -4.47
C SER A 80 -1.72 -9.12 -4.38
N GLU A 81 -1.95 -8.62 -3.16
CA GLU A 81 -2.48 -7.28 -2.91
C GLU A 81 -1.54 -6.19 -3.45
N LEU A 82 -0.22 -6.32 -3.21
CA LEU A 82 0.78 -5.41 -3.77
C LEU A 82 0.71 -5.37 -5.30
N ARG A 83 0.56 -6.51 -5.98
CA ARG A 83 0.47 -6.55 -7.45
C ARG A 83 -0.83 -5.93 -7.97
N GLY A 84 -1.92 -6.07 -7.23
CA GLY A 84 -3.22 -5.48 -7.55
C GLY A 84 -3.33 -3.99 -7.23
N TYR A 85 -2.49 -3.48 -6.33
CA TYR A 85 -2.56 -2.12 -5.78
C TYR A 85 -2.50 -1.02 -6.86
N ASP A 86 -3.58 -0.23 -6.91
CA ASP A 86 -3.70 1.02 -7.66
C ASP A 86 -3.85 2.20 -6.67
N LEU A 87 -2.83 3.06 -6.62
CA LEU A 87 -2.80 4.28 -5.79
C LEU A 87 -4.08 5.14 -5.90
N THR A 88 -4.77 5.10 -7.04
CA THR A 88 -5.95 5.95 -7.28
C THR A 88 -7.24 5.38 -6.69
N LYS A 89 -7.26 4.10 -6.31
CA LYS A 89 -8.47 3.37 -5.94
C LYS A 89 -8.34 2.64 -4.61
N ASP A 90 -7.14 2.19 -4.30
CA ASP A 90 -6.89 1.28 -3.20
C ASP A 90 -6.11 1.99 -2.10
N ASN A 91 -6.37 1.59 -0.87
CA ASN A 91 -5.47 1.91 0.23
C ASN A 91 -4.20 1.07 0.11
N ARG A 92 -3.10 1.60 0.66
CA ARG A 92 -1.82 0.90 0.67
C ARG A 92 -1.95 -0.45 1.39
N PRO A 93 -1.56 -1.58 0.77
CA PRO A 93 -1.49 -2.88 1.44
C PRO A 93 -0.60 -2.81 2.68
N VAL A 94 -1.00 -3.50 3.75
CA VAL A 94 -0.29 -3.49 5.03
C VAL A 94 0.43 -4.82 5.21
N ARG A 95 1.70 -4.77 5.62
CA ARG A 95 2.48 -5.98 5.91
C ARG A 95 1.83 -6.80 7.04
N PRO A 96 1.95 -8.13 7.03
CA PRO A 96 1.59 -8.96 8.18
C PRO A 96 2.34 -8.52 9.44
N GLU A 97 1.68 -8.54 10.60
CA GLU A 97 2.26 -8.03 11.86
C GLU A 97 3.54 -8.76 12.28
N TRP A 98 3.65 -10.05 11.97
CA TRP A 98 4.82 -10.87 12.33
C TRP A 98 6.06 -10.59 11.47
N TYR A 99 5.91 -9.83 10.37
CA TYR A 99 7.00 -9.51 9.44
C TYR A 99 8.07 -8.58 10.05
N VAL A 100 7.76 -7.92 11.17
CA VAL A 100 8.58 -6.86 11.80
C VAL A 100 9.77 -7.42 12.56
#